data_AF-A0AAV4ZUU0-F1
#
_entry.id   AF-A0AAV4ZUU0-F1
#
_cell.length_a   1.000
_cell.length_b   1.000
_cell.length_c   1.000
_cell.angle_alpha   90.00
_cell.angle_beta   90.00
_cell.angle_gamma   90.00
#
_symmetry.space_group_name_H-M   'P 1'
#
loop_
_entity.id
_entity.type
_entity.pdbx_description
1 polymer ?
#
loop_
_entity_poly.entity_id
_entity_poly.type
_entity_poly.pdbx_seq_one_letter_code
_entity_poly.pdbx_strand_id
1 'polypeptide(L)'
;MPKRMRLRERIALRRAQAAERRRPPPPAEAPVEIALRKAGSIGALERLAGIGPGVDARREFWKAFSHLPANECLDAGCGELRRRVRAAAEV
;
A
#
# COMPACT_ATOMS: atom_id res chain seq x y z
N MET A 1 14.42 23.29 -38.11
CA MET A 1 15.43 22.27 -38.47
C MET A 1 15.83 21.50 -37.22
N PRO A 2 15.44 20.22 -37.04
CA PRO A 2 15.88 19.47 -35.87
C PRO A 2 17.41 19.34 -35.89
N LYS A 3 18.07 19.69 -34.79
CA LYS A 3 19.53 19.60 -34.65
C LYS A 3 19.97 18.16 -34.91
N ARG A 4 20.87 17.96 -35.89
CA ARG A 4 21.51 16.66 -36.12
C ARG A 4 22.31 16.30 -34.88
N MET A 5 21.86 15.27 -34.17
CA MET A 5 22.50 14.78 -32.95
C MET A 5 23.87 14.19 -33.30
N ARG A 6 24.91 14.61 -32.57
CA ARG A 6 26.29 14.15 -32.81
C ARG A 6 26.41 12.65 -32.50
N LEU A 7 27.34 11.96 -33.15
CA LEU A 7 27.57 10.51 -32.95
C LEU A 7 27.73 10.15 -31.47
N ARG A 8 28.45 10.97 -30.70
CA ARG A 8 28.65 10.83 -29.25
C ARG A 8 27.34 10.83 -28.44
N GLU A 9 26.42 11.73 -28.77
CA GLU A 9 25.13 11.88 -28.11
C GLU A 9 24.25 10.67 -28.42
N ARG A 10 24.34 10.16 -29.65
CA ARG A 10 23.67 8.94 -30.11
C ARG A 10 24.13 7.69 -29.38
N ILE A 11 25.43 7.59 -29.10
CA ILE A 11 26.01 6.50 -28.30
C ILE A 11 25.58 6.64 -26.84
N ALA A 12 25.66 7.85 -26.27
CA ALA A 12 25.22 8.12 -24.90
C ALA A 12 23.73 7.78 -24.70
N LEU A 13 22.87 8.19 -25.64
CA LEU A 13 21.44 7.87 -25.61
C LEU A 13 21.18 6.36 -25.65
N ARG A 14 21.88 5.63 -26.54
CA ARG A 14 21.75 4.16 -26.61
C ARG A 14 22.21 3.48 -25.33
N ARG A 15 23.29 3.97 -24.71
CA ARG A 15 23.77 3.46 -23.42
C ARG A 15 22.79 3.76 -22.29
N ALA A 16 22.22 4.96 -22.24
CA ALA A 16 21.18 5.32 -21.28
C ALA A 16 19.91 4.47 -21.45
N GLN A 17 19.46 4.26 -22.69
CA GLN A 17 18.33 3.37 -22.97
C GLN A 17 18.63 1.91 -22.59
N ALA A 18 19.84 1.42 -22.85
CA ALA A 18 20.26 0.09 -22.43
C ALA A 18 20.35 -0.03 -20.90
N ALA A 19 20.77 1.02 -20.20
CA ALA A 19 20.77 1.10 -18.74
C ALA A 19 19.35 1.10 -18.18
N GLU A 20 18.42 1.88 -18.78
CA GLU A 20 17.02 1.90 -18.37
C GLU A 20 16.35 0.53 -18.58
N ARG A 21 16.67 -0.18 -19.67
CA ARG A 21 16.19 -1.54 -19.91
C ARG A 21 16.75 -2.58 -18.94
N ARG A 22 17.93 -2.32 -18.37
CA ARG A 22 18.57 -3.17 -17.34
C ARG A 22 18.19 -2.75 -15.94
N ARG A 23 17.50 -1.62 -15.77
CA ARG A 23 17.00 -1.18 -14.47
C ARG A 23 16.10 -2.29 -13.95
N PRO A 24 16.37 -2.83 -12.74
CA PRO A 24 15.46 -3.79 -12.15
C PRO A 24 14.07 -3.14 -12.06
N PRO A 25 12.99 -3.89 -12.31
CA PRO A 25 11.66 -3.37 -12.07
C PRO A 25 11.59 -2.85 -10.63
N PRO A 26 10.77 -1.82 -10.35
CA PRO A 26 10.54 -1.43 -8.96
C PRO A 26 10.16 -2.69 -8.18
N PRO A 27 10.63 -2.83 -6.92
CA PRO A 27 10.32 -4.00 -6.12
C PRO A 27 8.81 -4.21 -6.17
N ALA A 28 8.39 -5.42 -6.51
CA ALA A 28 6.99 -5.75 -6.60
C ALA A 28 6.34 -5.36 -5.27
N GLU A 29 5.36 -4.46 -5.32
CA GLU A 29 4.65 -4.02 -4.12
C GLU A 29 4.09 -5.26 -3.42
N ALA A 30 4.33 -5.38 -2.11
CA ALA A 30 3.89 -6.55 -1.37
C ALA A 30 2.37 -6.70 -1.55
N PRO A 31 1.84 -7.91 -1.81
CA PRO A 31 0.41 -8.12 -2.04
C PRO A 31 -0.47 -7.52 -0.93
N VAL A 32 0.04 -7.50 0.30
CA VAL A 32 -0.60 -6.88 1.47
C VAL A 32 -0.78 -5.37 1.31
N GLU A 33 0.22 -4.64 0.80
CA GLU A 33 0.11 -3.19 0.57
C GLU A 33 -0.83 -2.89 -0.61
N ILE A 34 -0.83 -3.73 -1.64
CA ILE A 34 -1.80 -3.64 -2.74
C ILE A 34 -3.24 -3.79 -2.20
N ALA A 35 -3.48 -4.78 -1.33
CA ALA A 35 -4.78 -5.02 -0.72
C ALA A 35 -5.21 -3.86 0.18
N LEU A 36 -4.30 -3.35 1.01
CA LEU A 36 -4.56 -2.19 1.88
C LEU A 36 -4.89 -0.93 1.09
N ARG A 37 -4.19 -0.66 -0.02
CA ARG A 37 -4.50 0.48 -0.91
C ARG A 37 -5.86 0.34 -1.57
N LYS A 38 -6.27 -0.88 -1.92
CA LYS A 38 -7.57 -1.16 -2.55
C LYS A 38 -8.74 -1.16 -1.56
N ALA A 39 -8.49 -1.20 -0.26
CA ALA A 39 -9.53 -1.18 0.76
C ALA A 39 -10.18 0.22 0.85
N GLY A 40 -11.26 0.42 0.09
CA GLY A 40 -11.99 1.70 0.03
C GLY A 40 -12.94 1.99 1.19
N SER A 41 -13.00 1.13 2.22
CA SER A 41 -13.88 1.32 3.38
C SER A 41 -13.34 0.66 4.64
N ILE A 42 -13.81 1.10 5.80
CA ILE A 42 -13.50 0.50 7.10
C ILE A 42 -13.89 -0.99 7.11
N GLY A 43 -15.08 -1.31 6.61
CA GLY A 43 -15.51 -2.71 6.52
C GLY A 43 -14.62 -3.59 5.62
N ALA A 44 -13.96 -3.02 4.62
CA ALA A 44 -12.96 -3.75 3.83
C ALA A 44 -11.68 -4.00 4.65
N LEU A 45 -11.22 -3.01 5.43
CA LEU A 45 -10.09 -3.17 6.34
C LEU A 45 -10.36 -4.19 7.45
N GLU A 46 -11.57 -4.18 8.04
CA GLU A 46 -12.00 -5.17 9.04
C GLU A 46 -11.91 -6.60 8.49
N ARG A 47 -12.40 -6.83 7.26
CA ARG A 47 -12.32 -8.14 6.60
C ARG A 47 -10.88 -8.57 6.33
N LEU A 48 -10.04 -7.66 5.83
CA LEU A 48 -8.63 -7.96 5.61
C LEU A 48 -7.92 -8.30 6.93
N ALA A 49 -8.29 -7.63 8.03
CA ALA A 49 -7.75 -7.87 9.37
C ALA A 49 -8.33 -9.11 10.06
N GLY A 50 -9.20 -9.87 9.38
CA GLY A 50 -9.81 -11.08 9.94
C GLY A 50 -10.90 -10.81 10.98
N ILE A 51 -11.43 -9.58 11.08
CA ILE A 51 -12.58 -9.29 11.94
C ILE A 51 -13.82 -9.91 11.32
N GLY A 52 -14.47 -10.81 12.07
CA GLY A 52 -15.68 -11.48 11.63
C GLY A 52 -16.79 -10.51 11.23
N PRO A 53 -17.74 -10.93 10.37
CA PRO A 53 -18.83 -10.06 9.91
C PRO A 53 -19.85 -9.74 11.02
N GLY A 54 -19.77 -10.42 12.17
CA GLY A 54 -20.67 -10.24 13.29
C GLY A 54 -20.48 -8.91 14.02
N VAL A 55 -21.60 -8.35 14.49
CA VAL A 55 -21.62 -7.09 15.25
C VAL A 55 -20.77 -7.19 16.52
N ASP A 56 -20.76 -8.36 17.18
CA ASP A 56 -20.00 -8.56 18.41
C ASP A 56 -18.48 -8.50 18.19
N ALA A 57 -17.99 -9.11 17.10
CA ALA A 57 -16.57 -9.09 16.76
C ALA A 57 -16.08 -7.66 16.43
N ARG A 58 -16.90 -6.89 15.70
CA ARG A 58 -16.63 -5.48 15.43
C ARG A 58 -16.68 -4.65 16.70
N ARG A 59 -17.73 -4.83 17.51
CA ARG A 59 -17.90 -4.10 18.78
C ARG A 59 -16.70 -4.33 19.69
N GLU A 60 -16.26 -5.58 19.84
CA GLU A 60 -15.11 -5.91 20.69
C GLU A 60 -13.83 -5.22 20.22
N PHE A 61 -13.59 -5.20 18.90
CA PHE A 61 -12.47 -4.46 18.33
C PHE A 61 -12.56 -2.94 18.59
N TRP A 62 -13.69 -2.32 18.25
CA TRP A 62 -13.86 -0.87 18.36
C TRP A 62 -13.95 -0.37 19.81
N LYS A 63 -14.30 -1.24 20.76
CA LYS A 63 -14.34 -0.91 22.19
C LYS A 63 -13.01 -0.37 22.71
N ALA A 64 -11.88 -0.89 22.22
CA ALA A 64 -10.54 -0.41 22.59
C ALA A 64 -10.32 1.08 22.27
N PHE A 65 -11.01 1.62 21.26
CA PHE A 65 -10.86 3.00 20.79
C PHE A 65 -12.03 3.90 21.19
N SER A 66 -13.06 3.35 21.83
CA SER A 66 -14.31 4.06 22.16
C SER A 66 -14.16 5.25 23.13
N HIS A 67 -13.01 5.35 23.80
CA HIS A 67 -12.66 6.46 24.69
C HIS A 67 -12.15 7.69 23.93
N LEU A 68 -11.84 7.56 22.63
CA LEU A 68 -11.33 8.65 21.80
C LEU A 68 -12.47 9.46 21.17
N PRO A 69 -12.24 10.75 20.87
CA PRO A 69 -13.15 11.54 20.03
C PRO A 69 -13.42 10.85 18.69
N ALA A 70 -14.59 11.10 18.09
CA ALA A 70 -15.08 10.32 16.94
C ALA A 70 -14.07 10.15 15.79
N ASN A 71 -13.41 11.22 15.35
CA ASN A 71 -12.43 11.13 14.25
C ASN A 71 -11.16 10.38 14.67
N GLU A 72 -10.67 10.64 15.88
CA GLU A 72 -9.48 9.97 16.42
C GLU A 72 -9.72 8.47 16.66
N CYS A 73 -10.94 8.09 17.08
CA CYS A 73 -11.37 6.70 17.18
C CYS A 73 -11.25 5.98 15.84
N LEU A 74 -11.75 6.59 14.76
CA LEU A 74 -11.70 6.02 13.41
C LEU A 74 -10.26 5.91 12.91
N ASP A 75 -9.44 6.95 13.09
CA ASP A 75 -8.04 6.93 12.66
C ASP A 75 -7.22 5.88 13.42
N ALA A 76 -7.38 5.81 14.75
CA ALA A 76 -6.70 4.83 15.59
C ALA A 76 -7.09 3.40 15.21
N GLY A 77 -8.40 3.13 15.06
CA GLY A 77 -8.88 1.81 14.66
C GLY A 77 -8.43 1.44 13.24
N CYS A 78 -8.49 2.36 12.28
CA CYS A 78 -7.99 2.11 10.92
C CYS A 78 -6.47 1.85 10.91
N GLY A 79 -5.70 2.55 11.74
CA GLY A 79 -4.28 2.29 11.94
C GLY A 79 -4.01 0.88 12.47
N GLU A 80 -4.77 0.46 13.47
CA GLU A 80 -4.66 -0.88 14.04
C GLU A 80 -5.06 -1.98 13.04
N LEU A 81 -6.13 -1.80 12.27
CA LEU A 81 -6.51 -2.75 11.22
C LEU A 81 -5.37 -2.95 10.22
N ARG A 82 -4.77 -1.86 9.74
CA ARG A 82 -3.62 -1.92 8.81
C ARG A 82 -2.42 -2.63 9.43
N ARG A 83 -2.14 -2.41 10.72
CA ARG A 83 -1.07 -3.11 11.43
C ARG A 83 -1.33 -4.62 11.50
N ARG A 84 -2.54 -5.04 11.88
CA ARG A 84 -2.92 -6.46 11.94
C ARG A 84 -2.81 -7.15 10.59
N VAL A 85 -3.25 -6.49 9.53
CA VAL A 85 -3.15 -7.00 8.15
C VAL A 85 -1.69 -7.24 7.75
N ARG A 86 -0.78 -6.31 8.08
CA ARG A 86 0.66 -6.47 7.82
C ARG A 86 1.26 -7.60 8.65
N ALA A 87 0.98 -7.64 9.95
CA ALA A 87 1.47 -8.69 10.83
C ALA A 87 1.02 -10.08 10.35
N ALA A 88 -0.22 -10.22 9.87
CA ALA A 88 -0.73 -11.46 9.31
C ALA A 88 -0.07 -11.87 7.98
N ALA A 89 0.58 -10.96 7.26
CA ALA A 89 1.30 -11.24 6.02
C ALA A 89 2.79 -11.56 6.23
N GLU A 90 3.31 -11.35 7.43
CA GLU A 90 4.70 -11.67 7.82
C GLU A 90 4.86 -13.08 8.41
N VAL A 91 3.74 -13.79 8.64
CA VAL A 91 3.65 -15.17 9.16
C VAL A 91 3.48 -16.16 8.00
#